data_AF-A0A3D4BPV2-F1
#
_entry.id   AF-A0A3D4BPV2-F1
#
_cell.length_a   1.000
_cell.length_b   1.000
_cell.length_c   1.000
_cell.angle_alpha   90.00
_cell.angle_beta   90.00
_cell.angle_gamma   90.00
#
_symmetry.space_group_name_H-M   'P 1'
#
loop_
_entity.id
_entity.type
_entity.pdbx_description
1 polymer ?
#
loop_
_entity_poly.entity_id
_entity_poly.type
_entity_poly.pdbx_seq_one_letter_code
_entity_poly.pdbx_strand_id
1 'polypeptide(L)'
;MNITELPTHSHAAVFQSTGTTHGTAIGTTTVTPIGVNDAGNTDEPLNAYPALHTPQEDQPFSTSTDDHVNMAPISGVFNATVAIDEITGSVTVGNTGGNYPFNIMQPWLAMYYIIAIQGIYPSRN
;
A
#
# COMPACT_ATOMS: atom_id res chain seq x y z
N MET A 1 -22.28 -29.11 15.21
CA MET A 1 -21.06 -28.54 14.60
C MET A 1 -21.29 -27.06 14.36
N ASN A 2 -21.26 -26.28 15.44
CA ASN A 2 -21.15 -24.83 15.39
C ASN A 2 -19.67 -24.41 15.54
N ILE A 3 -19.35 -23.15 15.29
CA ILE A 3 -17.96 -22.68 15.29
C ILE A 3 -17.24 -22.85 16.63
N THR A 4 -17.96 -22.99 17.74
CA THR A 4 -17.37 -23.15 19.07
C THR A 4 -16.91 -24.59 19.35
N GLU A 5 -17.46 -25.56 18.62
CA GLU A 5 -17.13 -27.01 18.71
C GLU A 5 -15.94 -27.39 17.82
N LEU A 6 -15.44 -26.47 17.00
CA LEU A 6 -14.24 -26.67 16.19
C LEU A 6 -12.98 -26.38 17.01
N PRO A 7 -11.85 -27.08 16.75
CA PRO A 7 -10.56 -26.77 17.35
C PRO A 7 -10.16 -25.31 17.11
N THR A 8 -9.58 -24.68 18.13
CA THR A 8 -9.03 -23.34 17.99
C THR A 8 -7.81 -23.38 17.08
N HIS A 9 -7.82 -22.59 16.00
CA HIS A 9 -6.73 -22.47 15.05
C HIS A 9 -6.66 -21.06 14.49
N SER A 10 -5.53 -20.71 13.91
CA SER A 10 -5.32 -19.47 13.17
C SER A 10 -4.37 -19.74 12.00
N HIS A 11 -4.22 -18.75 11.13
CA HIS A 11 -3.34 -18.85 9.97
C HIS A 11 -2.36 -17.68 9.99
N ALA A 12 -1.15 -17.94 9.50
CA ALA A 12 -0.22 -16.86 9.18
C ALA A 12 -0.70 -16.18 7.89
N ALA A 13 -0.78 -14.86 7.92
CA ALA A 13 -1.00 -14.05 6.72
C ALA A 13 0.17 -13.08 6.57
N VAL A 14 0.59 -12.89 5.33
CA VAL A 14 1.63 -11.93 4.96
C VAL A 14 0.99 -10.93 4.02
N PHE A 15 1.17 -9.65 4.32
CA PHE A 15 0.85 -8.60 3.37
C PHE A 15 1.89 -8.63 2.26
N GLN A 16 1.47 -8.83 1.01
CA GLN A 16 2.32 -8.73 -0.16
C GLN A 16 1.80 -7.60 -1.05
N SER A 17 2.56 -6.51 -1.16
CA SER A 17 2.23 -5.44 -2.10
C SER A 17 2.39 -5.94 -3.53
N THR A 18 1.34 -5.82 -4.34
CA THR A 18 1.36 -6.10 -5.79
C THR A 18 1.29 -4.82 -6.62
N GLY A 19 1.36 -3.65 -5.98
CA GLY A 19 1.39 -2.35 -6.66
C GLY A 19 2.70 -2.12 -7.40
N THR A 20 2.67 -1.24 -8.40
CA THR A 20 3.89 -0.75 -9.05
C THR A 20 4.73 0.02 -8.02
N THR A 21 6.05 -0.16 -8.02
CA THR A 21 7.03 0.61 -7.21
C THR A 21 7.14 2.08 -7.63
N HIS A 22 6.26 2.53 -8.51
CA HIS A 22 6.25 3.86 -9.08
C HIS A 22 4.83 4.41 -9.09
N GLY A 23 4.64 5.56 -8.46
CA GLY A 23 3.44 6.38 -8.57
C GLY A 23 3.75 7.65 -9.36
N THR A 24 2.82 8.08 -10.21
CA THR A 24 2.91 9.41 -10.83
C THR A 24 2.44 10.44 -9.82
N ALA A 25 3.36 11.24 -9.31
CA ALA A 25 3.02 12.45 -8.56
C ALA A 25 2.75 13.56 -9.59
N ILE A 26 1.49 13.94 -9.72
CA ILE A 26 1.06 15.12 -10.48
C ILE A 26 0.74 16.23 -9.48
N GLY A 27 1.54 17.28 -9.53
CA GLY A 27 1.38 18.46 -8.68
C GLY A 27 1.50 19.73 -9.51
N THR A 28 0.86 20.80 -9.02
CA THR A 28 1.20 22.14 -9.47
C THR A 28 2.36 22.63 -8.60
N THR A 29 3.40 23.15 -9.23
CA THR A 29 4.49 23.84 -8.53
C THR A 29 4.71 25.19 -9.15
N THR A 30 5.23 26.12 -8.37
CA THR A 30 5.70 27.41 -8.88
C THR A 30 7.17 27.29 -9.23
N VAL A 31 7.50 27.53 -10.50
CA VAL A 31 8.88 27.67 -10.95
C VAL A 31 9.16 29.16 -11.09
N THR A 32 10.26 29.63 -10.52
CA THR A 32 10.73 31.00 -10.70
C THR A 32 11.91 30.97 -11.66
N PRO A 33 11.69 31.20 -12.98
CA PRO A 33 12.80 31.24 -13.92
C PRO A 33 13.73 32.41 -13.62
N ILE A 34 14.98 32.27 -14.05
CA ILE A 34 16.02 33.29 -13.90
C ILE A 34 16.27 33.91 -15.27
N GLY A 35 16.38 35.23 -15.30
CA GLY A 35 16.90 36.01 -16.42
C GLY A 35 18.10 36.84 -15.99
N VAL A 36 18.64 37.64 -16.91
CA VAL A 36 19.70 38.62 -16.64
C VAL A 36 19.12 40.03 -16.79
N ASN A 37 19.46 40.95 -15.89
CA ASN A 37 18.98 42.35 -15.94
C ASN A 37 19.91 43.29 -16.74
N ASP A 38 20.60 42.75 -17.74
CA ASP A 38 21.49 43.45 -18.67
C ASP A 38 21.10 43.13 -20.11
N ALA A 39 21.69 43.84 -21.08
CA ALA A 39 21.46 43.60 -22.50
C ALA A 39 21.86 42.18 -22.93
N GLY A 40 21.11 41.61 -23.87
CA GLY A 40 21.47 40.34 -24.49
C GLY A 40 22.75 40.46 -25.32
N ASN A 41 23.55 39.39 -25.35
CA ASN A 41 24.83 39.32 -26.06
C ASN A 41 24.96 38.11 -27.00
N THR A 42 23.90 37.32 -27.16
CA THR A 42 23.87 36.15 -28.04
C THR A 42 22.44 35.80 -28.52
N ASP A 43 22.34 35.31 -29.76
CA ASP A 43 21.14 34.71 -30.34
C ASP A 43 20.99 33.22 -30.00
N GLU A 44 22.08 32.60 -29.54
CA GLU A 44 22.10 31.18 -29.20
C GLU A 44 21.58 30.96 -27.77
N PRO A 45 20.50 30.17 -27.59
CA PRO A 45 19.93 29.89 -26.27
C PRO A 45 20.75 28.87 -25.46
N LEU A 46 21.75 28.22 -26.07
CA LEU A 46 22.51 27.17 -25.41
C LEU A 46 23.32 27.73 -24.24
N ASN A 47 23.01 27.28 -23.02
CA ASN A 47 23.62 27.75 -21.78
C ASN A 47 23.51 29.27 -21.56
N ALA A 48 22.45 29.89 -22.08
CA ALA A 48 22.18 31.31 -21.95
C ALA A 48 20.84 31.56 -21.23
N TYR A 49 20.69 32.76 -20.66
CA TYR A 49 19.51 33.20 -19.94
C TYR A 49 18.75 34.27 -20.74
N PRO A 50 17.41 34.36 -20.64
CA PRO A 50 16.66 35.49 -21.20
C PRO A 50 17.19 36.81 -20.66
N ALA A 51 17.41 37.77 -21.56
CA ALA A 51 18.02 39.07 -21.23
C ALA A 51 17.09 40.24 -21.54
N LEU A 52 17.50 41.45 -21.18
CA LEU A 52 16.77 42.66 -21.53
C LEU A 52 16.93 42.95 -23.02
N HIS A 53 15.82 43.04 -23.74
CA HIS A 53 15.82 43.54 -25.12
C HIS A 53 16.23 45.02 -25.13
N THR A 54 17.27 45.34 -25.90
CA THR A 54 17.67 46.71 -26.18
C THR A 54 17.54 46.99 -27.67
N PRO A 55 17.14 48.20 -28.09
CA PRO A 55 17.06 48.56 -29.51
C PRO A 55 18.39 48.45 -30.28
N GLN A 56 19.52 48.38 -29.57
CA GLN A 56 20.87 48.37 -30.13
C GLN A 56 21.35 46.96 -30.50
N GLU A 57 20.86 45.93 -29.80
CA GLU A 57 21.25 44.54 -30.01
C GLU A 57 19.97 43.68 -29.98
N ASP A 58 19.60 43.13 -31.14
CA ASP A 58 18.43 42.24 -31.30
C ASP A 58 18.76 40.82 -30.80
N GLN A 59 19.49 40.73 -29.69
CA GLN A 59 19.97 39.47 -29.10
C GLN A 59 19.08 39.13 -27.90
N PRO A 60 18.30 38.05 -27.94
CA PRO A 60 17.32 37.72 -26.90
C PRO A 60 17.92 37.08 -25.64
N PHE A 61 19.18 36.63 -25.67
CA PHE A 61 19.82 35.91 -24.56
C PHE A 61 21.14 36.54 -24.13
N SER A 62 21.53 36.27 -22.88
CA SER A 62 22.83 36.63 -22.32
C SER A 62 23.52 35.41 -21.71
N THR A 63 24.82 35.30 -21.96
CA THR A 63 25.72 34.32 -21.31
C THR A 63 26.39 34.88 -20.05
N SER A 64 26.01 36.09 -19.61
CA SER A 64 26.52 36.69 -18.37
C SER A 64 26.27 35.77 -17.17
N THR A 65 27.28 35.60 -16.34
CA THR A 65 27.16 34.90 -15.05
C THR A 65 26.80 35.83 -13.90
N ASP A 66 26.91 37.15 -14.14
CA ASP A 66 26.56 38.20 -13.20
C ASP A 66 25.15 38.72 -13.50
N ASP A 67 24.53 39.42 -12.55
CA ASP A 67 23.28 40.17 -12.80
C ASP A 67 22.01 39.30 -13.06
N HIS A 68 22.01 38.09 -12.52
CA HIS A 68 20.85 37.22 -12.49
C HIS A 68 19.71 37.76 -11.62
N VAL A 69 18.50 37.78 -12.19
CA VAL A 69 17.27 38.20 -11.51
C VAL A 69 16.16 37.17 -11.65
N ASN A 70 15.36 37.04 -10.60
CA ASN A 70 14.16 36.21 -10.61
C ASN A 70 13.08 36.88 -11.48
N MET A 71 12.57 36.13 -12.46
CA MET A 71 11.42 36.55 -13.26
C MET A 71 10.11 36.28 -12.50
N ALA A 72 8.99 36.71 -13.07
CA ALA A 72 7.68 36.39 -12.54
C ALA A 72 7.49 34.85 -12.44
N PRO A 73 6.94 34.34 -11.32
CA PRO A 73 6.76 32.91 -11.14
C PRO A 73 5.74 32.37 -12.15
N ILE A 74 6.02 31.17 -12.66
CA ILE A 74 5.14 30.45 -13.59
C ILE A 74 4.59 29.23 -12.85
N SER A 75 3.27 29.01 -12.95
CA SER A 75 2.66 27.78 -12.47
C SER A 75 2.89 26.67 -13.49
N GLY A 76 3.75 25.72 -13.16
CA GLY A 76 4.07 24.57 -14.01
C GLY A 76 3.40 23.30 -13.51
N VAL A 77 3.15 22.37 -14.44
CA VAL A 77 2.82 20.99 -14.09
C VAL A 77 4.14 20.26 -13.83
N PHE A 78 4.30 19.75 -12.62
CA PHE A 78 5.41 18.87 -12.28
C PHE A 78 4.97 17.42 -12.48
N ASN A 79 5.58 16.74 -13.44
CA ASN A 79 5.40 15.32 -13.69
C ASN A 79 6.65 14.59 -13.20
N ALA A 80 6.58 13.99 -12.01
CA ALA A 80 7.65 13.14 -11.53
C ALA A 80 7.14 11.73 -11.26
N THR A 81 7.94 10.77 -11.70
CA THR A 81 7.86 9.41 -11.21
C THR A 81 8.51 9.40 -9.84
N VAL A 82 7.70 9.21 -8.80
CA VAL A 82 8.22 9.04 -7.44
C VAL A 82 8.37 7.54 -7.20
N ALA A 83 9.59 7.12 -6.87
CA ALA A 83 9.82 5.79 -6.37
C ALA A 83 9.12 5.66 -5.01
N ILE A 84 8.18 4.73 -4.94
CA ILE A 84 7.57 4.28 -3.69
C ILE A 84 8.24 2.95 -3.37
N ASP A 85 9.25 3.05 -2.50
CA ASP A 85 10.18 1.97 -2.17
C ASP A 85 9.45 0.76 -1.57
N GLU A 86 8.46 1.02 -0.70
CA GLU A 86 7.64 -0.03 -0.10
C GLU A 86 6.24 0.49 0.26
N ILE A 87 5.21 -0.24 -0.17
CA ILE A 87 3.86 -0.08 0.40
C ILE A 87 3.77 -1.08 1.54
N THR A 88 3.70 -0.58 2.77
CA THR A 88 3.59 -1.42 3.96
C THR A 88 2.12 -1.58 4.39
N GLY A 89 1.74 -2.77 4.83
CA GLY A 89 0.42 -3.05 5.37
C GLY A 89 0.48 -4.15 6.42
N SER A 90 -0.48 -4.16 7.35
CA SER A 90 -0.60 -5.19 8.38
C SER A 90 -1.86 -6.02 8.15
N VAL A 91 -1.74 -7.35 8.25
CA VAL A 91 -2.90 -8.25 8.29
C VAL A 91 -3.04 -8.81 9.70
N THR A 92 -4.18 -8.56 10.34
CA THR A 92 -4.51 -9.18 11.63
C THR A 92 -5.38 -10.40 11.40
N VAL A 93 -4.91 -11.56 11.86
CA VAL A 93 -5.67 -12.82 11.82
C VAL A 93 -5.94 -13.27 13.25
N GLY A 94 -7.21 -13.36 13.61
CA GLY A 94 -7.65 -13.89 14.91
C GLY A 94 -7.78 -15.41 14.92
N ASN A 95 -7.90 -15.99 16.11
CA ASN A 95 -8.23 -17.40 16.27
C ASN A 95 -9.69 -17.67 15.90
N THR A 96 -9.92 -18.78 15.20
CA THR A 96 -11.24 -19.34 14.91
C THR A 96 -11.37 -20.69 15.63
N GLY A 97 -12.55 -21.01 16.14
CA GLY A 97 -12.78 -22.23 16.93
C GLY A 97 -12.67 -21.97 18.44
N GLY A 98 -13.63 -22.51 19.19
CA GLY A 98 -13.69 -22.40 20.65
C GLY A 98 -13.07 -23.59 21.40
N ASN A 99 -12.85 -24.71 20.69
CA ASN A 99 -12.38 -25.97 21.27
C ASN A 99 -13.20 -26.44 22.49
N TYR A 100 -14.52 -26.20 22.49
CA TYR A 100 -15.38 -26.64 23.58
C TYR A 100 -15.74 -28.12 23.47
N PRO A 101 -15.85 -28.83 24.61
CA PRO A 101 -16.41 -30.18 24.62
C PRO A 101 -17.83 -30.18 24.08
N PHE A 102 -18.13 -31.14 23.23
CA PHE A 102 -19.49 -31.40 22.75
C PHE A 102 -19.82 -32.87 22.87
N ASN A 103 -21.12 -33.18 22.90
CA ASN A 103 -21.57 -34.54 23.03
C ASN A 103 -21.24 -35.33 21.76
N ILE A 104 -20.43 -36.39 21.90
CA ILE A 104 -20.10 -37.32 20.82
C ILE A 104 -20.96 -38.60 20.86
N MET A 105 -21.88 -38.73 21.83
CA MET A 105 -22.80 -39.84 21.87
C MET A 105 -23.90 -39.66 20.82
N GLN A 106 -24.07 -40.69 19.99
CA GLN A 106 -25.29 -40.84 19.20
C GLN A 106 -26.52 -40.88 20.12
N PRO A 107 -27.72 -40.54 19.62
CA PRO A 107 -28.95 -40.69 20.40
C PRO A 107 -29.09 -42.10 20.95
N TRP A 108 -29.43 -42.23 22.24
CA TRP A 108 -29.54 -43.50 22.93
C TRP A 108 -30.80 -43.55 23.78
N LEU A 109 -31.25 -44.78 24.06
CA LEU A 109 -32.32 -45.07 25.01
C LEU A 109 -31.75 -45.98 26.10
N ALA A 110 -31.87 -45.57 27.36
CA ALA A 110 -31.39 -46.41 28.47
C ALA A 110 -32.24 -47.67 28.58
N MET A 111 -31.58 -48.82 28.69
CA MET A 111 -32.19 -50.12 28.96
C MET A 111 -31.45 -50.82 30.11
N TYR A 112 -32.16 -51.65 30.87
CA TYR A 112 -31.55 -52.48 31.91
C TYR A 112 -30.84 -53.69 31.28
N TYR A 113 -29.56 -53.88 31.61
CA TYR A 113 -28.84 -55.10 31.28
C TYR A 113 -29.19 -56.19 32.31
N ILE A 114 -29.75 -57.30 31.85
CA ILE A 114 -30.04 -58.48 32.68
C ILE A 114 -29.07 -59.59 32.27
N ILE A 115 -28.28 -60.08 33.23
CA ILE A 115 -27.42 -61.26 33.07
C ILE A 115 -27.97 -62.35 33.97
N ALA A 116 -28.42 -63.46 33.38
CA ALA A 116 -28.83 -64.63 34.13
C ALA A 116 -27.58 -65.40 34.60
N ILE A 117 -27.22 -65.26 35.87
CA ILE A 117 -26.10 -66.00 36.49
C ILE A 117 -26.42 -67.48 36.75
N GLN A 118 -27.71 -67.83 36.72
CA GLN A 118 -28.23 -69.18 36.87
C GLN A 118 -29.10 -69.47 35.65
N GLY A 119 -29.06 -70.71 35.16
CA GLY A 119 -29.96 -71.16 34.10
C GLY A 119 -31.42 -71.11 34.54
N ILE A 120 -32.31 -71.64 33.71
CA ILE A 120 -33.75 -71.68 34.01
C ILE A 120 -33.98 -72.36 35.36
N TYR A 121 -34.57 -71.62 36.31
CA TYR A 121 -35.02 -72.16 37.59
C TYR A 121 -36.54 -72.36 37.58
N PRO A 122 -37.04 -73.51 38.09
CA PRO A 122 -36.28 -74.63 38.64
C PRO A 122 -35.60 -75.47 37.56
N SER A 123 -34.48 -76.12 37.90
CA SER A 123 -33.77 -77.03 36.99
C SER A 123 -34.73 -78.08 36.44
N ARG A 124 -34.81 -78.18 35.11
CA ARG A 124 -35.62 -79.22 34.45
C ARG A 124 -34.86 -80.55 34.56
N ASN A 125 -35.33 -81.43 35.44
CA ASN A 125 -34.86 -82.82 35.57
C ASN A 125 -35.77 -83.75 34.76
#